data_AF-B2UJC0-F1
#
_entry.id   AF-B2UJC0-F1
#
_cell.length_a   1.000
_cell.length_b   1.000
_cell.length_c   1.000
_cell.angle_alpha   90.00
_cell.angle_beta   90.00
_cell.angle_gamma   90.00
#
_symmetry.space_group_name_H-M   'P 1'
#
loop_
_entity.id
_entity.type
_entity.pdbx_description
1 polymer ?
#
loop_
_entity_poly.entity_id
_entity_poly.type
_entity_poly.pdbx_seq_one_letter_code
_entity_poly.pdbx_strand_id
1 'polypeptide(L)'
;MHETHVFHLALLTASVKKSFMRVPRFMMLDGIDDGGMEHARSHRLQEIIVDECSTYDADYQLIFATSDINPKFEASELVVGRFFTPEKRSLDVRDI
;
A
#
# COMPACT_ATOMS: atom_id res chain seq x y z
N MET A 1 15.21 -7.12 2.92
CA MET A 1 13.97 -7.29 2.13
C MET A 1 13.03 -6.10 2.34
N HIS A 2 13.51 -4.86 2.21
CA HIS A 2 12.70 -3.63 2.40
C HIS A 2 12.97 -2.63 1.28
N GLU A 3 14.19 -2.66 0.74
CA GLU A 3 14.62 -1.85 -0.41
C GLU A 3 13.80 -2.12 -1.69
N THR A 4 13.20 -3.31 -1.80
CA THR A 4 12.45 -3.72 -2.99
C THR A 4 11.18 -2.87 -3.21
N HIS A 5 10.40 -2.57 -2.17
CA HIS A 5 9.16 -1.80 -2.34
C HIS A 5 9.44 -0.33 -2.71
N VAL A 6 10.48 0.27 -2.12
CA VAL A 6 10.89 1.64 -2.46
C VAL A 6 11.41 1.70 -3.90
N PHE A 7 12.12 0.67 -4.36
CA PHE A 7 12.52 0.57 -5.77
C PHE A 7 11.31 0.49 -6.71
N HIS A 8 10.28 -0.30 -6.38
CA HIS A 8 9.05 -0.34 -7.16
C HIS A 8 8.32 1.00 -7.18
N LEU A 9 8.18 1.67 -6.03
CA LEU A 9 7.61 3.02 -5.96
C LEU A 9 8.39 4.00 -6.83
N ALA A 10 9.73 3.95 -6.81
CA ALA A 10 10.57 4.78 -7.66
C ALA A 10 10.36 4.49 -9.17
N LEU A 11 10.12 3.23 -9.53
CA LEU A 11 9.79 2.84 -10.91
C LEU A 11 8.44 3.40 -11.35
N LEU A 12 7.44 3.38 -10.47
CA LEU A 12 6.15 4.03 -10.70
C LEU A 12 6.32 5.55 -10.85
N THR A 13 7.03 6.20 -9.92
CA THR A 13 7.38 7.64 -10.00
C THR A 13 8.04 7.96 -11.34
N ALA A 14 9.00 7.16 -11.78
CA ALA A 14 9.68 7.37 -13.05
C ALA A 14 8.71 7.26 -14.24
N SER A 15 7.79 6.29 -14.22
CA SER A 15 6.77 6.12 -15.26
C SER A 15 5.77 7.27 -15.32
N VAL A 16 5.47 7.90 -14.19
CA VAL A 16 4.63 9.11 -14.12
C VAL A 16 5.40 10.30 -14.70
N LYS A 17 6.62 10.56 -14.21
CA LYS A 17 7.44 11.73 -14.58
C LYS A 17 8.02 11.67 -16.00
N LYS A 18 8.13 10.50 -16.60
CA LYS A 18 8.70 10.30 -17.94
C LYS A 18 7.64 9.73 -18.88
N SER A 19 6.98 10.60 -19.65
CA SER A 19 5.91 10.21 -20.57
C SER A 19 6.32 9.18 -21.63
N PHE A 20 7.60 9.09 -21.97
CA PHE A 20 8.12 8.06 -22.89
C PHE A 20 8.30 6.68 -22.23
N MET A 21 8.26 6.59 -20.91
CA MET A 21 8.45 5.35 -20.17
C MET A 21 7.16 4.53 -20.23
N ARG A 22 7.27 3.32 -20.78
CA ARG A 22 6.12 2.43 -21.04
C ARG A 22 5.84 1.44 -19.91
N VAL A 23 6.32 1.74 -18.70
CA VAL A 23 5.96 0.94 -17.52
C VAL A 23 4.50 1.24 -17.17
N PRO A 24 3.65 0.21 -16.98
CA PRO A 24 2.27 0.43 -16.56
C PRO A 24 2.20 1.21 -15.25
N ARG A 25 1.36 2.25 -15.21
CA ARG A 25 1.06 3.03 -14.00
C ARG A 25 0.03 2.32 -13.11
N PHE A 26 0.16 1.00 -13.02
CA PHE A 26 -0.66 0.13 -12.20
C PHE A 26 0.28 -0.76 -11.40
N MET A 27 0.15 -0.76 -10.06
CA MET A 27 1.05 -1.47 -9.16
C MET A 27 0.26 -2.12 -8.03
N MET A 28 0.60 -3.38 -7.72
CA MET A 28 0.08 -4.08 -6.56
C MET A 28 1.26 -4.54 -5.70
N LEU A 29 1.29 -4.12 -4.44
CA LEU A 29 2.32 -4.48 -3.47
C LEU A 29 1.68 -5.36 -2.39
N ASP A 30 2.11 -6.60 -2.29
CA ASP A 30 1.68 -7.50 -1.23
C ASP A 30 2.77 -7.63 -0.16
N GLY A 31 2.36 -7.85 1.10
CA GLY A 31 3.27 -8.08 2.21
C GLY A 31 4.26 -6.94 2.46
N ILE A 32 3.83 -5.68 2.42
CA ILE A 32 4.72 -4.52 2.65
C ILE A 32 5.29 -4.46 4.07
N ASP A 33 4.75 -5.27 4.98
CA ASP A 33 5.15 -5.49 6.37
C ASP A 33 5.84 -6.84 6.60
N ASP A 34 6.04 -7.66 5.56
CA ASP A 34 6.65 -8.99 5.66
C ASP A 34 8.17 -8.94 5.89
N GLY A 35 8.74 -10.04 6.38
CA GLY A 35 10.19 -10.22 6.54
C GLY A 35 10.78 -9.65 7.83
N GLY A 36 9.99 -9.60 8.90
CA GLY A 36 10.44 -9.13 10.22
C GLY A 36 10.59 -7.61 10.32
N MET A 37 9.82 -6.87 9.53
CA MET A 37 9.77 -5.42 9.60
C MET A 37 9.19 -4.98 10.95
N GLU A 38 9.84 -4.02 11.59
CA GLU A 38 9.29 -3.40 12.79
C GLU A 38 8.07 -2.54 12.42
N HIS A 39 7.02 -2.57 13.25
CA HIS A 39 5.76 -1.82 13.03
C HIS A 39 5.97 -0.34 12.66
N ALA A 40 6.91 0.34 13.33
CA ALA A 40 7.21 1.74 13.02
C ALA A 40 7.74 1.93 11.59
N ARG A 41 8.46 0.94 11.05
CA ARG A 41 9.03 0.99 9.69
C ARG A 41 7.99 0.66 8.63
N SER A 42 7.07 -0.28 8.88
CA SER A 42 5.96 -0.56 7.96
C SER A 42 5.03 0.65 7.87
N HIS A 43 4.68 1.25 9.00
CA HIS A 43 3.89 2.49 9.04
C HIS A 43 4.59 3.64 8.31
N ARG A 44 5.91 3.77 8.45
CA ARG A 44 6.66 4.79 7.75
C ARG A 44 6.70 4.54 6.24
N LEU A 45 6.79 3.29 5.79
CA LEU A 45 6.72 2.95 4.38
C LEU A 45 5.34 3.30 3.79
N GLN A 46 4.25 3.02 4.52
CA GLN A 46 2.90 3.42 4.11
C GLN A 46 2.79 4.94 3.94
N GLU A 47 3.36 5.73 4.86
CA GLU A 47 3.40 7.20 4.73
C GLU A 47 4.18 7.63 3.49
N ILE A 48 5.38 7.06 3.26
CA ILE A 48 6.18 7.38 2.07
C ILE A 48 5.41 7.07 0.78
N ILE A 49 4.70 5.94 0.72
CA ILE A 49 3.89 5.56 -0.45
C ILE A 49 2.78 6.60 -0.67
N VAL A 50 1.99 6.91 0.37
CA VAL A 50 0.87 7.86 0.27
C VAL A 50 1.36 9.26 -0.08
N ASP A 51 2.42 9.73 0.59
CA ASP A 51 2.99 11.06 0.36
C ASP A 51 3.53 11.19 -1.07
N GLU A 52 4.30 10.21 -1.57
CA GLU A 52 4.84 10.24 -2.94
C GLU A 52 3.72 10.17 -3.98
N CYS A 53 2.73 9.27 -3.79
CA CYS A 53 1.58 9.12 -4.66
C CYS A 53 0.74 10.40 -4.74
N SER A 54 0.63 11.17 -3.65
CA SER A 54 -0.09 12.45 -3.63
C SER A 54 0.50 13.52 -4.57
N THR A 55 1.74 13.32 -5.03
CA THR A 55 2.45 14.26 -5.93
C THR A 55 2.27 13.98 -7.41
N TYR A 56 1.67 12.83 -7.78
CA TYR A 56 1.59 12.41 -9.17
C TYR A 56 0.52 13.19 -9.94
N ASP A 57 0.85 13.59 -11.17
CA ASP A 57 0.05 14.44 -12.05
C ASP A 57 -0.57 13.70 -13.24
N ALA A 58 -0.55 12.37 -13.22
CA ALA A 58 -1.09 11.52 -14.27
C ALA A 58 -1.91 10.37 -13.69
N ASP A 59 -2.76 9.73 -14.50
CA ASP A 59 -3.54 8.58 -14.04
C ASP A 59 -2.64 7.40 -13.63
N TYR A 60 -2.85 6.89 -12.43
CA TYR A 60 -2.21 5.70 -11.89
C TYR A 60 -3.11 4.99 -10.89
N GLN A 61 -2.77 3.76 -10.55
CA GLN A 61 -3.36 3.04 -9.43
C GLN A 61 -2.27 2.24 -8.71
N LEU A 62 -2.13 2.47 -7.41
CA LEU A 62 -1.30 1.67 -6.54
C LEU A 62 -2.20 1.07 -5.46
N ILE A 63 -2.17 -0.25 -5.34
CA ILE A 63 -2.84 -1.01 -4.30
C ILE A 63 -1.76 -1.68 -3.45
N PHE A 64 -1.83 -1.55 -2.13
CA PHE A 64 -0.98 -2.32 -1.24
C PHE A 64 -1.79 -3.05 -0.17
N ALA A 65 -1.38 -4.27 0.15
CA ALA A 65 -1.95 -5.06 1.22
C ALA A 65 -1.01 -5.02 2.42
N THR A 66 -1.58 -4.88 3.62
CA THR A 66 -0.83 -4.89 4.88
C THR A 66 -1.64 -5.54 5.99
N SER A 67 -0.97 -6.23 6.90
CA SER A 67 -1.62 -6.80 8.09
C SER A 67 -1.77 -5.80 9.23
N ASP A 68 -1.01 -4.70 9.20
CA ASP A 68 -1.00 -3.65 10.21
C ASP A 68 -1.05 -2.27 9.53
N ILE A 69 -2.24 -1.69 9.47
CA ILE A 69 -2.49 -0.39 8.85
C ILE A 69 -1.98 0.73 9.77
N ASN A 70 -1.27 1.70 9.22
CA ASN A 70 -0.90 2.90 9.95
C ASN A 70 -2.17 3.60 10.45
N PRO A 71 -2.33 3.83 11.77
CA PRO A 71 -3.53 4.46 12.34
C PRO A 71 -3.89 5.82 11.70
N LYS A 72 -2.92 6.51 11.11
CA LYS A 72 -3.13 7.74 10.35
C LYS A 72 -4.07 7.55 9.14
N PHE A 73 -4.10 6.36 8.55
CA PHE A 73 -4.87 6.05 7.34
C PHE A 73 -6.09 5.18 7.60
N GLU A 74 -6.23 4.57 8.77
CA GLU A 74 -7.31 3.61 9.08
C GLU A 74 -8.71 4.17 8.80
N ALA A 75 -8.95 5.44 9.12
CA ALA A 75 -10.24 6.12 8.89
C ALA A 75 -10.30 6.92 7.56
N SER A 76 -9.33 6.72 6.66
CA SER A 76 -9.28 7.43 5.39
C SER A 76 -9.98 6.67 4.27
N GLU A 77 -10.35 7.38 3.20
CA GLU A 77 -10.92 6.80 1.98
C GLU A 77 -9.92 5.92 1.20
N LEU A 78 -8.66 5.84 1.64
CA LEU A 78 -7.62 4.99 1.03
C LEU A 78 -7.75 3.53 1.47
N VAL A 79 -8.47 3.25 2.55
CA VAL A 79 -8.61 1.90 3.11
C VAL A 79 -9.86 1.24 2.52
N VAL A 80 -9.66 0.07 1.92
CA VAL A 80 -10.73 -0.74 1.37
C VAL A 80 -11.00 -1.92 2.30
N GLY A 81 -12.23 -1.99 2.81
CA GLY A 81 -12.67 -3.04 3.73
C GLY A 81 -12.46 -2.70 5.20
N ARG A 82 -12.96 -3.58 6.08
CA ARG A 82 -12.80 -3.44 7.53
C ARG A 82 -11.50 -4.07 7.99
N PHE A 83 -10.95 -3.56 9.09
CA PHE A 83 -9.89 -4.27 9.82
C PHE A 83 -10.42 -5.59 10.40
N PHE A 84 -9.66 -6.67 10.27
CA PHE A 84 -10.04 -8.00 10.73
C PHE A 84 -9.29 -8.36 12.00
N THR A 85 -9.99 -8.95 12.96
CA THR A 85 -9.41 -9.47 14.20
C THR A 85 -9.73 -10.95 14.35
N PRO A 86 -9.06 -11.69 15.26
CA PRO A 86 -9.42 -13.08 15.54
C PRO A 86 -10.90 -13.28 15.90
N GLU A 87 -11.51 -12.30 16.56
CA GLU A 87 -12.93 -12.24 16.94
C GLU A 87 -13.83 -11.79 15.79
N LYS A 88 -13.31 -10.96 14.87
CA LYS A 88 -14.01 -10.44 13.69
C LYS A 88 -13.31 -10.86 12.41
N ARG A 89 -13.47 -12.13 12.06
CA ARG A 89 -12.82 -12.74 10.89
C ARG A 89 -13.35 -12.19 9.56
N SER A 90 -12.63 -12.50 8.49
CA SER A 90 -13.03 -12.20 7.11
C SER A 90 -14.31 -12.92 6.71
N LEU A 91 -14.45 -14.18 7.12
CA LEU A 91 -15.65 -14.96 6.94
C LEU A 91 -16.56 -14.87 8.17
N ASP A 92 -17.71 -14.21 8.01
CA ASP A 92 -18.79 -14.14 9.01
C ASP A 92 -19.83 -15.23 8.70
N VAL A 93 -19.58 -16.44 9.19
CA VAL A 93 -20.52 -17.57 9.02
C VAL A 93 -21.67 -17.36 10.00
N ARG A 94 -22.83 -16.97 9.48
CA ARG A 94 -24.06 -16.85 10.26
C ARG A 94 -24.80 -18.18 10.20
N ASP A 95 -25.15 -18.73 11.36
CA ASP A 95 -26.10 -19.83 11.42
C ASP A 95 -27.47 -19.31 10.93
N ILE A 96 -28.04 -20.00 9.95
CA ILE A 96 -29.34 -19.70 9.33
C ILE A 96 -30.44 -20.36 10.15
#